data_AF-A0A2N1DJP0-F1
#
_entry.id   AF-A0A2N1DJP0-F1
#
_cell.length_a   1.000
_cell.length_b   1.000
_cell.length_c   1.000
_cell.angle_alpha   90.00
_cell.angle_beta   90.00
_cell.angle_gamma   90.00
#
_symmetry.space_group_name_H-M   'P 1'
#
loop_
_entity.id
_entity.type
_entity.pdbx_description
1 polymer ?
#
loop_
_entity_poly.entity_id
_entity_poly.type
_entity_poly.pdbx_seq_one_letter_code
_entity_poly.pdbx_strand_id
1 'polypeptide(L)'
;MSMKDKRSGSVAPKERINISYKPAVGNAKEAVELPFKLLVLGDFTQNQIVTSLEDRKLININKYNFSDVMNSFDLKVQFSVENKITKGNDEPIDISLNINKLSDFEPDSIIQQVDELKKVLELREALKALKGPIGNSPQMRKQIRHLLSDEKSRNELKLELGLSANK
;
A
#
# COMPACT_ATOMS: atom_id res chain seq x y z
N MET A 1 -14.93 -17.39 5.88
CA MET A 1 -14.91 -18.65 5.11
C MET A 1 -14.94 -18.32 3.63
N SER A 2 -13.79 -18.53 2.98
CA SER A 2 -13.52 -18.63 1.54
C SER A 2 -14.23 -17.68 0.57
N MET A 3 -13.48 -16.69 0.11
CA MET A 3 -13.53 -16.24 -1.27
C MET A 3 -13.41 -17.44 -2.21
N LYS A 4 -14.17 -17.43 -3.30
CA LYS A 4 -13.88 -18.25 -4.48
C LYS A 4 -14.20 -17.41 -5.71
N ASP A 5 -13.14 -17.01 -6.40
CA ASP A 5 -13.15 -16.28 -7.65
C ASP A 5 -14.20 -16.82 -8.62
N LYS A 6 -15.20 -15.99 -8.93
CA LYS A 6 -16.01 -16.18 -10.14
C LYS A 6 -15.17 -15.72 -11.32
N ARG A 7 -14.24 -16.58 -11.77
CA ARG A 7 -13.74 -16.53 -13.14
C ARG A 7 -14.97 -16.66 -14.04
N SER A 8 -15.36 -15.56 -14.69
CA SER A 8 -16.47 -15.55 -15.63
C SER A 8 -16.15 -16.56 -16.73
N GLY A 9 -16.91 -17.66 -16.77
CA GLY A 9 -16.82 -18.63 -17.83
C GLY A 9 -17.14 -17.93 -19.15
N SER A 10 -16.12 -17.68 -19.97
CA SER A 10 -16.31 -17.20 -21.34
C SER A 10 -16.86 -18.37 -22.14
N VAL A 11 -18.18 -18.42 -22.30
CA VAL A 11 -18.83 -19.26 -23.30
C VAL A 11 -18.66 -18.55 -24.64
N ALA A 12 -18.11 -19.24 -25.64
CA ALA A 12 -17.95 -18.71 -26.99
C ALA A 12 -19.30 -18.20 -27.52
N PRO A 13 -19.41 -16.93 -27.96
CA PRO A 13 -20.68 -16.38 -28.43
C PRO A 13 -21.16 -17.11 -29.68
N LYS A 14 -22.42 -17.57 -29.69
CA LYS A 14 -23.06 -18.06 -30.92
C LYS A 14 -23.18 -16.89 -31.92
N GLU A 15 -22.81 -17.14 -33.17
CA GLU A 15 -22.84 -16.15 -34.25
C GLU A 15 -24.21 -15.47 -34.33
N ARG A 16 -24.23 -14.17 -34.04
CA ARG A 16 -25.37 -13.27 -34.22
C ARG A 16 -24.93 -12.24 -35.26
N ILE A 17 -25.58 -12.25 -36.41
CA ILE A 17 -25.43 -11.20 -37.43
C ILE A 17 -26.09 -9.93 -36.91
N ASN A 18 -25.27 -8.92 -36.60
CA ASN A 18 -25.73 -7.56 -36.30
C ASN A 18 -25.87 -6.78 -37.60
N ILE A 19 -27.10 -6.56 -38.05
CA ILE A 19 -27.39 -5.66 -39.19
C ILE A 19 -27.44 -4.24 -38.64
N SER A 20 -26.44 -3.41 -38.98
CA SER A 20 -26.46 -1.96 -38.72
C SER A 20 -26.67 -1.21 -40.02
N TYR A 21 -27.69 -0.34 -40.08
CA TYR A 21 -27.90 0.57 -41.20
C TYR A 21 -26.79 1.63 -41.23
N LYS A 22 -25.99 1.64 -42.30
CA LYS A 22 -25.04 2.74 -42.59
C LYS A 22 -25.67 3.63 -43.67
N PRO A 23 -25.94 4.92 -43.40
CA PRO A 23 -26.48 5.82 -44.41
C PRO A 23 -25.47 6.06 -45.54
N ALA A 24 -25.96 6.22 -46.77
CA ALA A 24 -25.19 6.30 -48.01
C ALA A 24 -24.40 7.62 -48.22
N VAL A 25 -24.28 8.47 -47.20
CA VAL A 25 -23.39 9.63 -47.22
C VAL A 25 -21.95 9.12 -47.11
N GLY A 26 -21.36 8.86 -48.27
CA GLY A 26 -20.02 8.34 -48.42
C GLY A 26 -18.96 9.26 -47.82
N ASN A 27 -18.00 8.63 -47.13
CA ASN A 27 -16.61 9.08 -46.96
C ASN A 27 -16.33 10.48 -46.40
N ALA A 28 -17.28 11.16 -45.74
CA ALA A 28 -16.89 12.24 -44.82
C ALA A 28 -16.24 11.60 -43.58
N LYS A 29 -14.93 11.31 -43.67
CA LYS A 29 -14.12 11.10 -42.48
C LYS A 29 -14.22 12.39 -41.69
N GLU A 30 -14.94 12.35 -40.57
CA GLU A 30 -14.81 13.34 -39.51
C GLU A 30 -13.30 13.62 -39.36
N ALA A 31 -12.92 14.90 -39.46
CA ALA A 31 -11.52 15.28 -39.52
C ALA A 31 -10.79 14.60 -38.35
N VAL A 32 -9.90 13.66 -38.67
CA VAL A 32 -9.13 12.95 -37.65
C VAL A 32 -8.07 13.94 -37.20
N GLU A 33 -8.45 14.78 -36.25
CA GLU A 33 -7.50 15.68 -35.60
C GLU A 33 -6.47 14.84 -34.85
N LEU A 34 -5.22 15.27 -34.91
CA LEU A 34 -4.18 14.63 -34.13
C LEU A 34 -4.54 14.75 -32.65
N PRO A 35 -4.44 13.66 -31.87
CA PRO A 35 -4.71 13.74 -30.45
C PRO A 35 -3.74 14.72 -29.81
N PHE A 36 -4.26 15.62 -28.98
CA PHE A 36 -3.44 16.54 -28.20
C PHE A 36 -2.56 15.73 -27.23
N LYS A 37 -1.26 15.69 -27.52
CA LYS A 37 -0.26 14.99 -26.72
C LYS A 37 0.54 16.00 -25.90
N LEU A 38 0.58 15.77 -24.58
CA LEU A 38 1.41 16.53 -23.66
C LEU A 38 2.68 15.76 -23.34
N LEU A 39 3.82 16.44 -23.43
CA LEU A 39 5.09 15.94 -22.92
C LEU A 39 5.34 16.60 -21.57
N VAL A 40 5.35 15.80 -20.51
CA VAL A 40 5.66 16.26 -19.14
C VAL A 40 7.13 15.93 -18.88
N LEU A 41 7.91 16.97 -18.57
CA LEU A 41 9.34 16.85 -18.28
C LEU A 41 9.58 17.17 -16.81
N GLY A 42 10.42 16.37 -16.16
CA GLY A 42 10.77 16.54 -14.76
C GLY A 42 11.71 15.44 -14.29
N ASP A 43 12.24 15.61 -13.08
CA ASP A 43 12.88 14.50 -12.37
C ASP A 43 11.79 13.67 -11.67
N PHE A 44 11.67 12.42 -12.09
CA PHE A 44 10.67 11.48 -11.56
C PHE A 44 11.28 10.32 -10.79
N THR A 45 12.61 10.21 -10.71
CA THR A 45 13.27 9.04 -10.10
C THR A 45 14.26 9.40 -9.00
N GLN A 46 14.69 10.66 -8.91
CA GLN A 46 15.76 11.13 -8.02
C GLN A 46 17.09 10.35 -8.17
N ASN A 47 17.21 9.53 -9.22
CA ASN A 47 18.37 8.73 -9.52
C ASN A 47 19.24 9.44 -10.58
N GLN A 48 20.55 9.25 -10.49
CA GLN A 48 21.46 9.74 -11.52
C GLN A 48 21.27 8.94 -12.81
N ILE A 49 20.69 9.58 -13.82
CA ILE A 49 20.51 8.97 -15.15
C ILE A 49 21.82 9.12 -15.92
N VAL A 50 22.53 8.00 -16.12
CA VAL A 50 23.79 7.93 -16.88
C VAL A 50 23.56 8.10 -18.39
N THR A 51 22.33 7.84 -18.86
CA THR A 51 21.95 7.92 -20.28
C THR A 51 21.87 9.36 -20.77
N SER A 52 22.50 9.63 -21.92
CA SER A 52 22.40 10.88 -22.67
C SER A 52 20.94 11.22 -23.00
N LEU A 53 20.61 12.51 -23.08
CA LEU A 53 19.23 12.97 -23.30
C LEU A 53 18.61 12.41 -24.58
N GLU A 54 19.39 12.32 -25.66
CA GLU A 54 18.97 11.82 -26.97
C GLU A 54 18.59 10.33 -26.99
N ASP A 55 19.18 9.54 -26.10
CA ASP A 55 18.93 8.10 -25.99
C ASP A 55 17.76 7.76 -25.04
N ARG A 56 17.21 8.77 -24.33
CA ARG A 56 16.11 8.56 -23.37
C ARG A 56 14.81 8.31 -24.11
N LYS A 57 14.16 7.19 -23.78
CA LYS A 57 12.88 6.80 -24.37
C LYS A 57 11.72 7.57 -23.72
N LEU A 58 10.81 8.05 -24.56
CA LEU A 58 9.53 8.59 -24.11
C LEU A 58 8.57 7.44 -23.76
N ILE A 59 7.98 7.50 -22.57
CA ILE A 59 7.01 6.51 -22.10
C ILE A 59 5.62 7.13 -22.16
N ASN A 60 4.68 6.45 -22.83
CA ASN A 60 3.29 6.87 -22.89
C ASN A 60 2.54 6.40 -21.63
N ILE A 61 1.86 7.32 -20.97
CA ILE A 61 1.13 7.08 -19.73
C ILE A 61 -0.36 7.34 -19.97
N ASN A 62 -1.21 6.41 -19.51
CA ASN A 62 -2.65 6.51 -19.51
C ASN A 62 -3.23 5.88 -18.23
N LYS A 63 -4.56 5.92 -18.09
CA LYS A 63 -5.26 5.43 -16.88
C LYS A 63 -5.11 3.93 -16.62
N TYR A 64 -4.71 3.15 -17.62
CA TYR A 64 -4.61 1.70 -17.53
C TYR A 64 -3.20 1.21 -17.25
N ASN A 65 -2.16 1.97 -17.65
CA ASN A 65 -0.76 1.55 -17.50
C ASN A 65 0.04 2.37 -16.48
N PHE A 66 -0.58 3.32 -15.77
CA PHE A 66 0.11 4.19 -14.83
C PHE A 66 0.90 3.41 -13.77
N SER A 67 0.27 2.40 -13.15
CA SER A 67 0.90 1.58 -12.12
C SER A 67 2.06 0.74 -12.67
N ASP A 68 1.92 0.19 -13.87
CA ASP A 68 2.98 -0.61 -14.49
C ASP A 68 4.20 0.25 -14.84
N VAL A 69 3.95 1.44 -15.38
CA VAL A 69 5.01 2.41 -15.68
C VAL A 69 5.70 2.83 -14.38
N MET A 70 4.95 3.15 -13.33
CA MET A 70 5.51 3.53 -12.03
C MET A 70 6.39 2.42 -11.44
N ASN A 71 5.92 1.18 -11.48
CA ASN A 71 6.68 0.02 -11.00
C ASN A 71 7.97 -0.21 -11.81
N SER A 72 7.96 0.07 -13.12
CA SER A 72 9.15 -0.07 -13.98
C SER A 72 10.29 0.90 -13.65
N PHE A 73 10.00 1.98 -12.93
CA PHE A 73 11.00 2.98 -12.54
C PHE A 73 11.76 2.63 -11.25
N ASP A 74 11.35 1.58 -10.52
CA ASP A 74 11.99 1.14 -9.25
C ASP A 74 12.26 2.33 -8.31
N LEU A 75 11.19 3.09 -8.00
CA LEU A 75 11.29 4.32 -7.22
C LEU A 75 11.64 3.98 -5.77
N LYS A 76 12.84 4.39 -5.35
CA LYS A 76 13.36 4.22 -4.00
C LYS A 76 13.61 5.56 -3.36
N VAL A 77 13.06 5.77 -2.17
CA VAL A 77 13.22 7.02 -1.41
C VAL A 77 13.82 6.68 -0.06
N GLN A 78 14.99 7.25 0.22
CA GLN A 78 15.72 7.06 1.47
C GLN A 78 15.97 8.40 2.15
N PHE A 79 15.51 8.53 3.38
CA PHE A 79 15.65 9.77 4.15
C PHE A 79 15.51 9.49 5.65
N SER A 80 16.13 10.34 6.46
CA SER A 80 16.04 10.27 7.92
C SER A 80 14.99 11.26 8.42
N VAL A 81 14.16 10.83 9.36
CA VAL A 81 13.14 11.68 10.01
C VAL A 81 13.31 11.72 11.51
N GLU A 82 12.73 12.74 12.14
CA GLU A 82 12.70 12.85 13.60
C GLU A 82 11.86 11.71 14.22
N ASN A 83 12.38 11.08 15.27
CA ASN A 83 11.65 10.05 16.02
C ASN A 83 10.59 10.65 16.94
N LYS A 84 9.33 10.32 16.69
CA LYS A 84 8.19 10.69 17.54
C LYS A 84 7.51 9.49 18.19
N ILE A 85 8.05 8.28 18.03
CA ILE A 85 7.47 7.03 18.54
C ILE A 85 7.81 6.89 20.03
N THR A 86 9.06 7.13 20.40
CA THR A 86 9.54 6.97 21.78
C THR A 86 9.81 8.33 22.40
N LYS A 87 9.21 8.61 23.56
CA LYS A 87 9.51 9.85 24.29
C LYS A 87 10.89 9.73 24.95
N GLY A 88 11.81 10.63 24.62
CA GLY A 88 13.16 10.68 25.20
C GLY A 88 14.25 10.00 24.40
N ASN A 89 13.94 9.46 23.21
CA ASN A 89 14.94 9.09 22.22
C ASN A 89 14.87 10.08 21.05
N ASP A 90 15.91 10.91 20.90
CA ASP A 90 16.03 11.90 19.82
C ASP A 90 16.80 11.34 18.60
N GLU A 91 17.14 10.05 18.60
CA GLU A 91 17.78 9.41 17.45
C GLU A 91 16.84 9.43 16.24
N PRO A 92 17.31 9.88 15.06
CA PRO A 92 16.49 9.89 13.86
C PRO A 92 16.17 8.46 13.41
N ILE A 93 15.02 8.29 12.75
CA ILE A 93 14.61 7.03 12.12
C ILE A 93 14.96 7.11 10.65
N ASP A 94 15.76 6.17 10.17
CA ASP A 94 16.04 6.02 8.75
C ASP A 94 14.89 5.28 8.07
N ILE A 95 14.31 5.94 7.07
CA ILE A 95 13.19 5.41 6.29
C ILE A 95 13.72 5.04 4.90
N SER A 96 13.39 3.82 4.46
CA SER A 96 13.61 3.36 3.08
C SER A 96 12.29 2.87 2.51
N LEU A 97 11.74 3.64 1.56
CA LEU A 97 10.48 3.30 0.89
C LEU A 97 10.75 2.80 -0.53
N ASN A 98 10.04 1.73 -0.91
CA ASN A 98 9.93 1.25 -2.27
C ASN A 98 8.51 1.56 -2.77
N ILE A 99 8.42 2.37 -3.83
CA ILE A 99 7.14 2.83 -4.38
C ILE A 99 6.91 2.19 -5.75
N ASN A 100 5.92 1.31 -5.84
CA ASN A 100 5.59 0.58 -7.06
C ASN A 100 4.28 1.07 -7.69
N LYS A 101 3.35 1.55 -6.86
CA LYS A 101 2.01 2.00 -7.27
C LYS A 101 1.56 3.19 -6.43
N LEU A 102 0.52 3.88 -6.91
CA LEU A 102 -0.01 5.06 -6.23
C LEU A 102 -0.48 4.78 -4.78
N SER A 103 -1.03 3.60 -4.50
CA SER A 103 -1.47 3.24 -3.14
C SER A 103 -0.31 3.04 -2.16
N ASP A 104 0.94 2.97 -2.63
CA ASP A 104 2.09 2.84 -1.75
C ASP A 104 2.42 4.14 -1.01
N PHE A 105 1.85 5.28 -1.46
CA PHE A 105 1.87 6.55 -0.72
C PHE A 105 0.83 6.63 0.40
N GLU A 106 -0.08 5.66 0.49
CA GLU A 106 -1.05 5.65 1.59
C GLU A 106 -0.36 5.27 2.91
N PRO A 107 -0.77 5.83 4.05
CA PRO A 107 -0.14 5.57 5.35
C PRO A 107 -0.08 4.09 5.69
N ASP A 108 -1.12 3.32 5.34
CA ASP A 108 -1.18 1.88 5.61
C ASP A 108 -0.04 1.13 4.90
N SER A 109 0.26 1.48 3.65
CA SER A 109 1.36 0.90 2.87
C SER A 109 2.72 1.32 3.43
N ILE A 110 2.86 2.59 3.83
CA ILE A 110 4.09 3.13 4.42
C ILE A 110 4.42 2.42 5.75
N ILE A 111 3.41 2.24 6.62
CA ILE A 111 3.57 1.55 7.91
C ILE A 111 4.08 0.11 7.72
N GLN A 112 3.68 -0.57 6.65
CA GLN A 112 4.15 -1.93 6.37
C GLN A 112 5.62 -1.99 5.94
N GLN A 113 6.19 -0.88 5.44
CA GLN A 113 7.58 -0.81 4.99
C GLN A 113 8.55 -0.33 6.07
N VAL A 114 8.04 0.31 7.14
CA VAL A 114 8.85 0.82 8.25
C VAL A 114 8.66 -0.08 9.47
N ASP A 115 9.71 -0.83 9.83
CA ASP A 115 9.65 -1.89 10.85
C ASP A 115 9.21 -1.38 12.23
N GLU A 116 9.61 -0.17 12.62
CA GLU A 116 9.23 0.45 13.90
C GLU A 116 7.72 0.73 13.95
N LEU A 117 7.15 1.25 12.86
CA LEU A 117 5.71 1.53 12.78
C LEU A 117 4.89 0.26 12.67
N LYS A 118 5.41 -0.77 12.01
CA LYS A 118 4.77 -2.08 11.91
C LYS A 118 4.55 -2.72 13.28
N LYS A 119 5.55 -2.66 14.17
CA LYS A 119 5.41 -3.14 15.57
C LYS A 119 4.31 -2.40 16.32
N VAL A 120 4.19 -1.09 16.12
CA VAL A 120 3.12 -0.27 16.74
C VAL A 120 1.74 -0.66 16.19
N LEU A 121 1.65 -0.96 14.89
CA LEU A 121 0.41 -1.43 14.26
C LEU A 121 0.01 -2.82 14.80
N GLU A 122 0.95 -3.76 14.90
CA GLU A 122 0.71 -5.09 15.48
C GLU A 122 0.21 -5.00 16.93
N LEU A 123 0.81 -4.13 17.74
CA LEU A 123 0.36 -3.86 19.10
C LEU A 123 -1.08 -3.31 19.12
N ARG A 124 -1.40 -2.37 18.22
CA ARG A 124 -2.77 -1.84 18.08
C ARG A 124 -3.77 -2.93 17.71
N GLU A 125 -3.40 -3.83 16.80
CA GLU A 125 -4.26 -4.95 16.41
C GLU A 125 -4.49 -5.93 17.56
N ALA A 126 -3.44 -6.27 18.32
CA ALA A 126 -3.55 -7.10 19.51
C ALA A 126 -4.48 -6.47 20.57
N LEU A 127 -4.33 -5.17 20.83
CA LEU A 127 -5.21 -4.43 21.76
C LEU A 127 -6.65 -4.36 21.26
N LYS A 128 -6.86 -4.20 19.95
CA LYS A 128 -8.20 -4.21 19.34
C LYS A 128 -8.85 -5.58 19.46
N ALA A 129 -8.10 -6.65 19.25
CA ALA A 129 -8.56 -8.03 19.43
C ALA A 129 -8.93 -8.30 20.90
N LEU A 130 -8.14 -7.78 21.85
CA LEU A 130 -8.41 -7.92 23.29
C LEU A 130 -9.65 -7.15 23.75
N LYS A 131 -9.93 -5.98 23.15
CA LYS A 131 -11.07 -5.12 23.52
C LYS A 131 -12.43 -5.82 23.41
N GLY A 132 -12.64 -6.66 22.37
CA GLY A 132 -13.92 -7.33 22.14
C GLY A 132 -14.30 -8.31 23.26
N PRO A 133 -13.47 -9.34 23.52
CA PRO A 133 -13.69 -10.33 24.57
C PRO A 133 -13.82 -9.73 25.99
N ILE A 134 -13.06 -8.66 26.31
CA ILE A 134 -13.18 -7.96 27.61
C ILE A 134 -14.58 -7.35 27.80
N GLY A 135 -15.17 -6.77 26.75
CA GLY A 135 -16.51 -6.19 26.82
C GLY A 135 -17.59 -7.24 27.05
N ASN A 136 -17.46 -8.39 26.40
CA ASN A 136 -18.53 -9.39 26.31
C ASN A 136 -18.44 -10.49 27.38
N SER A 137 -17.25 -10.80 27.93
CA SER A 137 -17.05 -11.87 28.91
C SER A 137 -16.71 -11.31 30.31
N PRO A 138 -17.63 -11.40 31.29
CA PRO A 138 -17.33 -11.08 32.69
C PRO A 138 -16.25 -12.00 33.29
N GLN A 139 -16.15 -13.25 32.83
CA GLN A 139 -15.14 -14.22 33.30
C GLN A 139 -13.73 -13.79 32.89
N MET A 140 -13.53 -13.38 31.63
CA MET A 140 -12.24 -12.88 31.16
C MET A 140 -11.81 -11.63 31.93
N ARG A 141 -12.74 -10.71 32.24
CA ARG A 141 -12.46 -9.55 33.10
C ARG A 141 -11.98 -9.95 34.49
N LYS A 142 -12.57 -10.97 35.11
CA LYS A 142 -12.14 -11.49 36.42
C LYS A 142 -10.76 -12.13 36.35
N GLN A 143 -10.47 -12.92 35.31
CA GLN A 143 -9.16 -13.56 35.13
C GLN A 143 -8.05 -12.53 34.89
N ILE A 144 -8.26 -11.52 34.05
CA ILE A 144 -7.28 -10.45 33.83
C ILE A 144 -7.00 -9.69 35.13
N ARG A 145 -8.04 -9.38 35.93
CA ARG A 145 -7.85 -8.76 37.25
C ARG A 145 -7.05 -9.65 38.19
N HIS A 146 -7.30 -10.95 38.18
CA HIS A 146 -6.56 -11.89 39.02
C HIS A 146 -5.07 -11.97 38.62
N LEU A 147 -4.78 -12.13 37.33
CA LEU A 147 -3.41 -12.16 36.78
C LEU A 147 -2.65 -10.85 37.03
N LEU A 148 -3.34 -9.70 36.98
CA LEU A 148 -2.75 -8.41 37.31
C LEU A 148 -2.55 -8.22 38.82
N SER A 149 -3.27 -8.93 39.68
CA SER A 149 -3.13 -8.78 41.14
C SER A 149 -1.95 -9.57 41.69
N ASP A 150 -1.57 -10.67 41.02
CA ASP A 150 -0.40 -11.46 41.38
C ASP A 150 0.89 -10.87 40.76
N GLU A 151 1.87 -10.57 41.62
CA GLU A 151 3.11 -9.94 41.22
C GLU A 151 3.99 -10.87 40.38
N LYS A 152 3.93 -12.19 40.62
CA LYS A 152 4.65 -13.20 39.84
C LYS A 152 4.10 -13.31 38.43
N SER A 153 2.79 -13.56 38.30
CA SER A 153 2.09 -13.61 37.02
C SER A 153 2.26 -12.31 36.20
N ARG A 154 2.23 -11.15 36.86
CA ARG A 154 2.46 -9.86 36.21
C ARG A 154 3.88 -9.74 35.64
N ASN A 155 4.89 -10.24 36.34
CA ASN A 155 6.27 -10.17 35.86
C ASN A 155 6.54 -11.15 34.72
N GLU A 156 5.94 -12.34 34.76
CA GLU A 156 5.96 -13.30 33.64
C GLU A 156 5.30 -12.70 32.38
N LEU A 157 4.14 -12.06 32.53
CA LEU A 157 3.47 -11.37 31.43
C LEU A 157 4.31 -10.20 30.86
N LYS A 158 5.02 -9.46 31.72
CA LYS A 158 5.95 -8.41 31.27
C LYS A 158 7.15 -8.97 30.49
N LEU A 159 7.62 -10.15 30.86
CA LEU A 159 8.68 -10.87 30.14
C LEU A 159 8.19 -11.31 28.75
N GLU A 160 7.02 -11.94 28.68
CA GLU A 160 6.42 -12.36 27.40
C GLU A 160 6.11 -11.18 26.47
N LEU A 161 5.71 -10.02 27.02
CA LEU A 161 5.41 -8.81 26.26
C LEU A 161 6.66 -8.00 25.89
N GLY A 162 7.86 -8.47 26.24
CA GLY A 162 9.12 -7.76 25.94
C GLY A 162 9.25 -6.40 26.64
N LEU A 163 8.49 -6.17 27.72
CA LEU A 163 8.49 -4.92 28.50
C LEU A 163 9.54 -4.94 29.63
N SER A 164 10.37 -5.99 29.68
CA SER A 164 11.44 -6.13 30.66
C SER A 164 12.76 -5.61 30.10
N ALA A 165 13.20 -4.49 30.67
CA ALA A 165 14.51 -3.85 30.50
C ALA A 165 14.76 -3.03 29.22
N ASN A 166 14.03 -1.90 29.08
CA ASN A 166 14.71 -0.67 28.70
C ASN A 166 15.19 0.00 29.99
N LYS A 167 16.50 -0.14 30.27
CA LYS A 167 17.22 0.73 31.20
C LYS A 167 17.98 1.75 30.37
#